data_AF-A0A8F2AYG1-F1
#
_entry.id   AF-A0A8F2AYG1-F1
#
_cell.length_a   1.000
_cell.length_b   1.000
_cell.length_c   1.000
_cell.angle_alpha   90.00
_cell.angle_beta   90.00
_cell.angle_gamma   90.00
#
_symmetry.space_group_name_H-M   'P 1'
#
loop_
_entity.id
_entity.type
_entity.pdbx_description
1 polymer ?
#
loop_
_entity_poly.entity_id
_entity_poly.type
_entity_poly.pdbx_seq_one_letter_code
_entity_poly.pdbx_strand_id
1 'polypeptide(L)' 'MFDEETLKGFQFIDKIIGEAVKEAQERNWQNGLPNIYSKNKKIYYELPDGRIMNHEELCNYAETTDPNLLFLCR' A
#
# COMPACT_ATOMS: atom_id res chain seq x y z
N MET A 1 -12.72 -29.27 4.60
CA MET A 1 -11.57 -28.93 5.44
C MET A 1 -10.33 -29.08 4.56
N PHE A 2 -9.49 -28.05 4.46
CA PHE A 2 -8.22 -28.17 3.72
C PHE A 2 -7.28 -29.11 4.48
N ASP A 3 -6.49 -29.91 3.76
CA ASP A 3 -5.46 -30.74 4.37
C ASP A 3 -4.25 -29.92 4.86
N GLU A 4 -3.42 -30.54 5.70
CA GLU A 4 -2.26 -29.89 6.34
C GLU A 4 -1.22 -29.42 5.31
N GLU A 5 -1.05 -30.15 4.21
CA GLU A 5 -0.11 -29.81 3.14
C GLU A 5 -0.56 -28.54 2.40
N THR A 6 -1.85 -28.45 2.07
CA THR A 6 -2.48 -27.27 1.48
C THR A 6 -2.30 -26.05 2.38
N LEU A 7 -2.49 -26.20 3.70
CA LEU A 7 -2.30 -25.10 4.65
C LEU A 7 -0.84 -24.62 4.70
N LYS A 8 0.12 -25.55 4.71
CA LYS A 8 1.57 -25.22 4.66
C LYS A 8 1.95 -24.53 3.35
N GLY A 9 1.36 -24.95 2.24
CA GLY A 9 1.53 -24.30 0.94
C GLY A 9 1.09 -22.83 0.96
N PHE A 10 -0.09 -22.54 1.51
CA PHE A 10 -0.58 -21.16 1.65
C PHE A 10 0.33 -20.31 2.56
N GLN A 11 0.74 -20.84 3.71
CA GLN A 11 1.63 -20.11 4.63
C GLN A 11 2.98 -19.76 3.98
N PHE A 12 3.51 -20.66 3.16
CA PHE A 12 4.74 -20.42 2.42
C PHE A 12 4.58 -19.30 1.38
N ILE A 13 3.48 -19.33 0.62
CA ILE A 13 3.15 -18.27 -0.36
C ILE A 13 2.95 -16.93 0.35
N ASP A 14 2.19 -16.90 1.44
CA ASP A 14 1.94 -15.68 2.22
C ASP A 14 3.24 -15.06 2.74
N LYS A 15 4.21 -15.89 3.17
CA LYS A 15 5.52 -15.41 3.61
C LYS A 15 6.29 -14.73 2.47
N ILE A 16 6.36 -15.36 1.30
CA ILE A 16 7.10 -14.81 0.15
C ILE A 16 6.44 -13.50 -0.32
N ILE A 17 5.11 -13.48 -0.40
CA ILE A 17 4.36 -12.27 -0.78
C ILE A 17 4.59 -11.16 0.25
N GLY A 18 4.56 -11.50 1.54
CA GLY A 18 4.80 -10.55 2.62
C GLY A 18 6.19 -9.90 2.56
N GLU A 19 7.22 -10.69 2.30
CA GLU A 19 8.59 -10.19 2.11
C GLU A 19 8.69 -9.26 0.89
N ALA A 20 8.12 -9.67 -0.25
CA ALA A 20 8.12 -8.86 -1.47
C ALA A 20 7.35 -7.53 -1.31
N VAL A 21 6.21 -7.55 -0.62
CA VAL A 21 5.43 -6.34 -0.31
C VAL A 21 6.23 -5.41 0.60
N LYS A 22 6.88 -5.95 1.63
CA LYS A 22 7.70 -5.15 2.55
C LYS A 22 8.85 -4.44 1.82
N GLU A 23 9.57 -5.15 0.96
CA GLU A 23 10.63 -4.53 0.16
C GLU A 23 10.10 -3.44 -0.78
N ALA A 24 8.93 -3.66 -1.39
CA ALA A 24 8.31 -2.64 -2.24
C ALA A 24 7.94 -1.38 -1.44
N GLN A 25 7.44 -1.56 -0.22
CA GLN A 25 7.10 -0.45 0.68
C GLN A 25 8.34 0.33 1.13
N GLU A 26 9.42 -0.37 1.47
CA GLU A 26 10.70 0.25 1.83
C GLU A 26 11.29 1.04 0.65
N ARG A 27 11.23 0.48 -0.57
CA ARG A 27 11.65 1.18 -1.80
C ARG A 27 10.80 2.41 -2.08
N ASN A 28 9.49 2.36 -1.84
CA ASN A 28 8.62 3.54 -1.99
C ASN A 28 9.04 4.65 -1.02
N TRP A 29 9.23 4.34 0.26
CA TRP A 29 9.70 5.31 1.25
C TRP A 29 11.05 5.93 0.88
N GLN A 30 12.02 5.13 0.43
CA GLN A 30 13.33 5.62 -0.01
C GLN A 30 13.23 6.58 -1.20
N ASN A 31 12.21 6.43 -2.05
CA ASN A 31 11.96 7.28 -3.21
C ASN A 31 10.97 8.42 -2.91
N GLY A 32 10.49 8.57 -1.68
CA GLY A 32 9.48 9.57 -1.33
C GLY A 32 8.10 9.31 -1.96
N LEU A 33 7.82 8.06 -2.32
CA LEU A 33 6.54 7.66 -2.91
C LEU A 33 5.58 7.12 -1.85
N PRO A 34 4.26 7.38 -1.97
CA PRO A 34 3.27 6.79 -1.07
C PRO A 34 3.14 5.27 -1.23
N ASN A 35 2.84 4.59 -0.12
CA ASN A 35 2.37 3.21 -0.14
C ASN A 35 0.86 3.16 -0.32
N ILE A 36 0.36 2.25 -1.17
CA ILE A 36 -1.06 2.11 -1.48
C ILE A 36 -1.60 0.81 -0.90
N TYR A 37 -2.68 0.92 -0.14
CA TYR A 37 -3.34 -0.21 0.51
C TYR A 37 -4.79 -0.30 0.06
N SER A 38 -5.35 -1.51 0.08
CA SER A 38 -6.79 -1.73 -0.08
C SER A 38 -7.33 -2.43 1.16
N LYS A 39 -8.34 -1.83 1.79
CA LYS A 39 -9.03 -2.40 2.95
C LYS A 39 -10.53 -2.16 2.80
N ASN A 40 -11.33 -3.22 2.93
CA ASN A 40 -12.79 -3.14 2.80
C ASN A 40 -13.25 -2.46 1.49
N LYS A 41 -12.58 -2.78 0.37
CA LYS A 41 -12.83 -2.20 -0.96
C LYS A 41 -12.58 -0.69 -1.06
N LYS A 42 -11.88 -0.09 -0.09
CA LYS A 42 -11.43 1.31 -0.11
C LYS A 42 -9.92 1.36 -0.23
N ILE A 43 -9.43 2.33 -0.99
CA ILE A 43 -8.01 2.58 -1.17
C ILE A 43 -7.53 3.59 -0.11
N TYR A 44 -6.37 3.32 0.45
CA TYR A 44 -5.68 4.18 1.42
C TYR A 44 -4.24 4.41 0.97
N TYR A 45 -3.73 5.60 1.26
CA TYR A 45 -2.41 6.05 0.84
C TYR A 45 -1.63 6.45 2.09
N GLU A 46 -0.51 5.79 2.36
CA GLU A 46 0.43 6.18 3.39
C GLU A 46 1.54 7.01 2.76
N LEU A 47 1.59 8.30 3.11
CA LEU A 47 2.64 9.21 2.66
C LEU A 47 3.98 8.89 3.36
N PRO A 48 5.12 9.34 2.80
CA PRO A 48 6.45 9.10 3.39
C PRO A 48 6.62 9.64 4.82
N ASP A 49 5.80 10.61 5.23
CA ASP A 49 5.79 11.16 6.59
C ASP A 49 4.88 10.41 7.57
N GLY A 50 4.28 9.31 7.13
CA GLY A 50 3.41 8.45 7.93
C GLY A 50 1.94 8.86 7.97
N ARG A 51 1.53 9.93 7.28
CA ARG A 51 0.10 10.28 7.17
C ARG A 51 -0.62 9.25 6.30
N ILE A 52 -1.78 8.77 6.76
CA ILE A 52 -2.65 7.88 5.99
C ILE A 52 -3.88 8.67 5.55
N MET A 53 -4.15 8.65 4.25
CA MET A 53 -5.26 9.36 3.62
C MET A 53 -6.13 8.39 2.83
N ASN A 54 -7.43 8.64 2.79
CA ASN A 54 -8.30 8.06 1.78
C ASN A 54 -8.17 8.84 0.45
N HIS A 55 -8.83 8.38 -0.61
CA HIS A 55 -8.73 8.99 -1.93
C HIS A 55 -9.18 10.46 -1.99
N GLU A 56 -10.28 10.81 -1.33
CA GLU A 56 -10.79 12.19 -1.28
C GLU A 56 -9.83 13.12 -0.51
N GLU A 57 -9.32 12.65 0.63
CA GLU A 57 -8.33 13.37 1.43
C GLU A 57 -7.03 13.59 0.65
N LEU A 58 -6.55 12.56 -0.07
CA LEU A 58 -5.34 12.66 -0.89
C LEU A 58 -5.50 13.72 -1.98
N CYS A 59 -6.63 13.74 -2.69
CA CYS A 59 -6.81 14.68 -3.81
C CYS A 59 -6.93 16.12 -3.35
N ASN A 60 -7.65 16.38 -2.26
CA ASN A 60 -7.66 17.69 -1.63
C ASN A 60 -6.26 18.13 -1.16
N TYR A 61 -5.47 17.21 -0.60
CA TYR A 61 -4.10 17.49 -0.19
C TYR A 61 -3.17 17.75 -1.39
N ALA A 62 -3.30 16.98 -2.47
CA ALA A 62 -2.51 17.11 -3.68
C ALA A 62 -2.76 18.44 -4.39
N GLU A 63 -4.02 18.88 -4.48
CA GLU A 63 -4.39 20.14 -5.11
C GLU A 63 -3.85 21.37 -4.36
N THR A 64 -3.75 21.29 -3.03
CA THR A 64 -3.40 22.43 -2.18
C THR A 64 -1.94 22.46 -1.71
N THR A 65 -1.31 21.29 -1.60
CA THR A 65 -0.03 21.16 -0.88
C THR A 65 1.05 20.44 -1.68
N ASP A 66 0.72 19.34 -2.37
CA ASP A 66 1.70 18.60 -3.17
C ASP A 66 1.12 18.12 -4.50
N PRO A 67 1.18 18.97 -5.55
CA PRO A 67 0.66 18.65 -6.87
C PRO A 67 1.30 17.42 -7.52
N ASN A 68 2.47 16.98 -7.05
CA ASN A 68 3.09 15.75 -7.56
C ASN A 68 2.28 14.51 -7.20
N LEU A 69 1.33 14.58 -6.25
CA LEU A 69 0.47 13.46 -5.90
C LEU A 69 -0.79 13.36 -6.77
N LEU A 70 -1.07 14.36 -7.62
CA LEU A 70 -2.28 14.38 -8.47
C LEU A 70 -2.38 13.18 -9.44
N PHE A 71 -1.27 12.52 -9.78
CA PHE A 71 -1.33 11.30 -10.61
C PHE A 71 -2.04 10.13 -9.92
N LEU A 72 -2.18 10.16 -8.59
CA LEU A 72 -2.89 9.16 -7.79
C LEU A 72 -4.40 9.45 -7.68
N CYS A 73 -4.87 10.58 -8.21
CA CYS A 73 -6.24 11.06 -8.19
C CYS A 73 -7.04 10.76 -9.46
N ARG A 74 -6.59 9.78 -10.26
CA ARG A 74 -7.21 9.41 -11.54
C ARG A 74 -8.25 8.31 -11.38
#